data_AF-A0A966PSG5-F1
#
_entry.id   AF-A0A966PSG5-F1
#
_cell.length_a   1.000
_cell.length_b   1.000
_cell.length_c   1.000
_cell.angle_alpha   90.00
_cell.angle_beta   90.00
_cell.angle_gamma   90.00
#
_symmetry.space_group_name_H-M   'P 1'
#
loop_
_entity.id
_entity.type
_entity.pdbx_description
1 polymer ?
#
loop_
_entity_poly.entity_id
_entity_poly.type
_entity_poly.pdbx_seq_one_letter_code
_entity_poly.pdbx_strand_id
1 'polypeptide(L)'
;MMLNFIWFIPLLPLAAAVLNLVLGRKFGDPRSGWVATIATGSSFLLTVLVYLEMLGLEAEQRSHVEVLFSWVPVGNLQVDFALLADPLSVTMALFVTGISTL
;
A
#
# COMPACT_ATOMS: atom_id res chain seq x y z
N MET A 1 -12.41 -4.37 -8.68
CA MET A 1 -12.50 -3.27 -7.70
C MET A 1 -11.08 -2.84 -7.37
N MET A 2 -10.83 -1.54 -7.19
CA MET A 2 -9.52 -0.98 -6.78
C MET A 2 -9.10 -1.48 -5.40
N LEU A 3 -10.08 -1.79 -4.55
CA LEU A 3 -9.92 -2.44 -3.25
C LEU A 3 -9.11 -3.76 -3.29
N ASN A 4 -9.10 -4.50 -4.40
CA ASN A 4 -8.29 -5.73 -4.53
C ASN A 4 -6.79 -5.44 -4.77
N PHE A 5 -6.40 -4.16 -4.89
CA PHE A 5 -5.02 -3.74 -5.14
C PHE A 5 -4.41 -3.08 -3.90
N ILE A 6 -5.07 -3.10 -2.74
CA ILE A 6 -4.58 -2.42 -1.52
C ILE A 6 -3.21 -2.93 -1.08
N TRP A 7 -2.87 -4.19 -1.37
CA TRP A 7 -1.54 -4.73 -1.07
C TRP A 7 -0.40 -4.06 -1.88
N PHE A 8 -0.70 -3.45 -3.03
CA PHE A 8 0.30 -2.69 -3.80
C PHE A 8 0.69 -1.37 -3.13
N ILE A 9 -0.18 -0.79 -2.30
CA ILE A 9 0.08 0.48 -1.60
C ILE A 9 1.39 0.42 -0.80
N PRO A 10 1.60 -0.55 0.12
CA PRO A 10 2.89 -0.72 0.80
C PRO A 10 3.96 -1.40 -0.07
N LEU A 11 3.57 -2.24 -1.04
CA LEU A 11 4.53 -2.99 -1.86
C LEU A 11 5.37 -2.08 -2.76
N LEU A 12 4.75 -1.09 -3.42
CA LEU A 12 5.44 -0.19 -4.35
C LEU A 12 6.62 0.56 -3.71
N PRO A 13 6.46 1.27 -2.58
CA PRO A 13 7.59 1.92 -1.90
C PRO A 13 8.58 0.92 -1.34
N LEU A 14 8.14 -0.25 -0.85
CA LEU A 14 9.03 -1.31 -0.39
C LEU A 14 9.92 -1.84 -1.52
N ALA A 15 9.34 -2.09 -2.69
CA ALA A 15 10.06 -2.56 -3.87
C ALA A 15 11.09 -1.52 -4.33
N ALA A 16 10.73 -0.23 -4.35
CA ALA A 16 11.66 0.84 -4.66
C ALA A 16 12.79 0.97 -3.63
N ALA A 17 12.49 0.81 -2.34
CA ALA A 17 13.49 0.81 -1.28
C ALA A 17 14.51 -0.34 -1.46
N VAL A 18 14.02 -1.56 -1.70
CA VAL A 18 14.88 -2.72 -1.99
C VAL A 18 15.71 -2.50 -3.26
N LEU A 19 15.07 -1.97 -4.32
CA LEU A 19 15.74 -1.68 -5.58
C LEU A 19 16.87 -0.65 -5.41
N ASN A 20 16.62 0.44 -4.68
CA ASN A 20 17.63 1.44 -4.37
C ASN A 20 18.72 0.90 -3.44
N LEU A 21 18.39 0.02 -2.50
CA LEU A 21 19.37 -0.62 -1.62
C LEU A 21 20.37 -1.46 -2.43
N VAL A 22 19.89 -2.24 -3.40
CA VAL A 22 20.72 -3.17 -4.19
C VAL A 22 21.39 -2.49 -5.38
N LEU A 23 20.67 -1.62 -6.09
CA LEU A 23 21.09 -1.05 -7.37
C LEU A 23 21.23 0.48 -7.37
N GLY A 24 20.86 1.17 -6.29
CA GLY A 24 20.88 2.64 -6.22
C GLY A 24 22.26 3.23 -6.51
N ARG A 25 23.33 2.57 -6.04
CA ARG A 25 24.72 2.96 -6.36
C ARG A 25 25.05 2.90 -7.86
N LYS A 26 24.41 1.99 -8.61
CA LYS A 26 24.60 1.87 -10.07
C LYS A 26 23.76 2.91 -10.82
N PHE A 27 22.59 3.27 -10.29
CA PHE A 27 21.73 4.29 -10.90
C PHE A 27 22.32 5.70 -10.74
N GLY A 28 22.95 5.96 -9.58
CA GLY A 28 23.47 7.27 -9.22
C GLY A 28 22.38 8.33 -9.11
N ASP A 29 22.81 9.56 -8.83
CA ASP A 29 21.94 10.72 -8.76
C ASP A 29 21.71 11.32 -10.16
N PRO A 30 20.48 11.79 -10.48
CA PRO A 30 19.27 11.83 -9.64
C PRO A 30 18.35 10.60 -9.81
N ARG A 31 18.75 9.59 -10.60
CA ARG A 31 17.87 8.49 -11.02
C ARG A 31 17.36 7.64 -9.86
N SER A 32 18.20 7.38 -8.86
CA SER A 32 17.79 6.66 -7.64
C SER A 32 16.66 7.39 -6.90
N GLY A 33 16.72 8.73 -6.88
CA GLY A 33 15.66 9.57 -6.32
C GLY A 33 14.36 9.46 -7.10
N TRP A 34 14.41 9.54 -8.44
CA TRP A 34 13.21 9.39 -9.29
C TRP A 34 12.51 8.05 -9.09
N VAL A 35 13.25 6.96 -8.91
CA VAL A 35 12.67 5.63 -8.62
C VAL A 35 11.86 5.67 -7.32
N ALA A 36 12.40 6.28 -6.26
CA ALA A 36 11.69 6.39 -4.98
C ALA A 36 10.44 7.28 -5.11
N THR A 37 10.57 8.46 -5.72
CA THR A 37 9.46 9.40 -5.89
C THR A 37 8.34 8.85 -6.77
N ILE A 38 8.67 8.15 -7.87
CA ILE A 38 7.65 7.53 -8.73
C ILE A 38 6.91 6.43 -7.96
N ALA A 39 7.62 5.66 -7.13
CA ALA A 39 7.02 4.59 -6.35
C ALA A 39 6.09 5.10 -5.24
N THR A 40 6.53 6.09 -4.45
CA THR A 40 5.67 6.72 -3.42
C THR A 40 4.50 7.48 -4.07
N GLY A 41 4.74 8.17 -5.18
CA GLY A 41 3.70 8.83 -5.98
C GLY A 41 2.64 7.86 -6.52
N SER A 42 3.06 6.71 -7.04
CA SER A 42 2.15 5.67 -7.52
C SER A 42 1.33 5.06 -6.36
N SER A 43 1.95 4.87 -5.19
CA SER A 43 1.26 4.42 -3.98
C SER A 43 0.20 5.42 -3.51
N PHE A 44 0.51 6.74 -3.55
CA PHE A 44 -0.47 7.79 -3.25
C PHE A 44 -1.64 7.80 -4.24
N LEU A 45 -1.36 7.76 -5.55
CA LEU A 45 -2.40 7.69 -6.57
C LEU A 45 -3.33 6.48 -6.38
N LEU A 46 -2.76 5.31 -6.12
CA LEU A 46 -3.54 4.10 -5.86
C LEU A 46 -4.43 4.26 -4.60
N THR A 47 -3.88 4.85 -3.54
CA THR A 47 -4.62 5.11 -2.30
C THR A 47 -5.79 6.08 -2.54
N VAL A 48 -5.61 7.13 -3.36
CA VAL A 48 -6.68 8.04 -3.77
C VAL A 48 -7.78 7.29 -4.52
N LEU A 49 -7.43 6.41 -5.45
CA LEU A 49 -8.41 5.63 -6.21
C LEU A 49 -9.20 4.67 -5.32
N VAL A 50 -8.54 4.00 -4.37
CA VAL A 50 -9.20 3.15 -3.36
C VAL A 50 -10.16 3.96 -2.49
N TYR A 51 -9.74 5.15 -2.04
CA TYR A 51 -10.59 6.03 -1.24
C TYR A 51 -11.83 6.49 -2.02
N LEU A 52 -11.67 6.88 -3.30
CA LEU A 52 -12.79 7.28 -4.14
C LEU A 52 -13.78 6.13 -4.39
N GLU A 53 -13.29 4.91 -4.59
CA GLU A 53 -14.15 3.72 -4.71
C GLU A 53 -14.94 3.49 -3.41
N MET A 54 -14.28 3.59 -2.24
CA MET A 54 -14.94 3.45 -0.95
C MET A 54 -16.03 4.49 -0.70
N LEU A 55 -15.83 5.74 -1.13
CA LEU A 55 -16.87 6.77 -1.00
C LEU A 55 -18.14 6.43 -1.79
N GLY A 56 -18.01 5.69 -2.90
CA GLY A 56 -19.12 5.21 -3.72
C GLY A 56 -19.89 4.03 -3.11
N LEU A 57 -19.33 3.35 -2.10
CA LEU A 57 -19.98 2.23 -1.42
C LEU A 57 -20.93 2.71 -0.31
N GLU A 58 -21.95 1.91 -0.03
CA GLU A 58 -22.81 2.08 1.14
C GLU A 58 -21.99 1.93 2.44
N ALA A 59 -22.42 2.59 3.52
CA ALA A 59 -21.65 2.64 4.76
C ALA A 59 -21.27 1.25 5.32
N GLU A 60 -22.17 0.28 5.17
CA GLU A 60 -22.00 -1.11 5.63
C GLU A 60 -21.01 -1.90 4.77
N GLN A 61 -20.77 -1.47 3.52
CA GLN A 61 -19.89 -2.13 2.55
C GLN A 61 -18.49 -1.50 2.48
N ARG A 62 -18.23 -0.44 3.26
CA ARG A 62 -16.96 0.29 3.30
C ARG A 62 -15.86 -0.42 4.10
N SER A 63 -15.96 -1.73 4.31
CA SER A 63 -14.94 -2.53 4.97
C SER A 63 -14.55 -3.71 4.09
N HIS A 64 -13.28 -3.80 3.75
CA HIS A 64 -12.73 -4.84 2.90
C HIS A 64 -11.50 -5.46 3.57
N VAL A 65 -11.51 -6.78 3.76
CA VAL A 65 -10.38 -7.52 4.31
C VAL A 65 -9.77 -8.38 3.20
N GLU A 66 -8.50 -8.15 2.89
CA GLU A 66 -7.72 -8.96 1.97
C GLU A 66 -6.74 -9.83 2.77
N VAL A 67 -7.02 -11.13 2.87
CA VAL A 67 -6.12 -12.11 3.50
C VAL A 67 -5.07 -12.54 2.49
N LEU A 68 -3.78 -12.29 2.79
CA LEU A 68 -2.68 -12.65 1.90
C LEU A 68 -2.24 -14.10 2.12
N PHE A 69 -2.02 -14.49 3.37
CA PHE A 69 -1.68 -15.86 3.76
C PHE A 69 -1.87 -16.05 5.29
N SER A 70 -1.96 -17.31 5.74
CA SER A 70 -1.95 -17.63 7.18
C SER A 70 -0.53 -17.56 7.72
N TRP A 71 -0.29 -16.66 8.69
CA TRP A 71 1.04 -16.44 9.27
C TRP A 71 1.35 -17.43 10.39
N VAL A 72 0.39 -17.69 11.27
CA VAL A 72 0.56 -18.63 12.40
C VAL A 72 -0.65 -19.55 12.52
N PRO A 73 -0.63 -20.72 11.84
CA PRO A 73 -1.68 -21.73 11.94
C PRO A 73 -1.30 -22.85 12.92
N VAL A 74 -1.43 -22.61 14.23
CA VAL A 74 -1.03 -23.57 15.28
C VAL A 74 -2.22 -24.00 16.13
N GLY A 75 -2.67 -25.25 15.95
CA GLY A 75 -3.80 -25.80 16.69
C GLY A 75 -5.06 -24.94 16.50
N ASN A 76 -5.55 -24.34 17.59
CA ASN A 76 -6.70 -23.44 17.56
C ASN A 76 -6.32 -21.96 17.33
N LEU A 77 -5.04 -21.60 17.37
CA LEU A 77 -4.58 -20.25 17.06
C LEU A 77 -4.39 -20.12 15.55
N GLN A 78 -5.19 -19.25 14.92
CA GLN A 78 -5.12 -18.91 13.50
C GLN A 78 -4.86 -17.41 13.40
N VAL A 79 -3.64 -17.03 13.02
CA VAL A 79 -3.28 -15.62 12.79
C VAL A 79 -3.03 -15.43 11.30
N ASP A 80 -3.84 -14.59 10.67
CA ASP A 80 -3.72 -14.25 9.26
C ASP A 80 -2.87 -13.00 9.07
N PHE A 81 -2.06 -13.00 8.01
CA PHE A 81 -1.48 -11.79 7.48
C PHE A 81 -2.49 -11.17 6.49
N ALA A 82 -3.23 -10.18 6.97
CA ALA A 82 -4.32 -9.57 6.22
C ALA A 82 -4.24 -8.04 6.24
N LEU A 83 -4.78 -7.42 5.19
CA LEU A 83 -4.95 -5.98 5.08
C LEU A 83 -6.41 -5.62 5.24
N LEU A 84 -6.71 -4.73 6.18
CA LEU A 84 -8.04 -4.17 6.39
C LEU A 84 -8.10 -2.77 5.76
N ALA A 85 -8.90 -2.62 4.71
CA ALA A 85 -9.26 -1.35 4.12
C ALA A 85 -10.63 -0.92 4.64
N ASP A 86 -10.62 0.06 5.54
CA ASP A 86 -11.80 0.73 6.10
C ASP A 86 -11.62 2.27 6.01
N PRO A 87 -12.64 3.09 6.32
CA PRO A 87 -12.54 4.53 6.13
C PRO A 87 -11.42 5.16 6.94
N LEU A 88 -11.11 4.62 8.13
CA LEU A 88 -10.06 5.13 8.99
C LEU A 88 -8.68 4.75 8.44
N SER A 89 -8.48 3.49 8.07
CA SER A 89 -7.20 2.98 7.59
C SER A 89 -6.83 3.59 6.24
N VAL A 90 -7.79 3.74 5.32
CA VAL A 90 -7.56 4.38 4.01
C VAL A 90 -7.31 5.88 4.16
N THR A 91 -7.98 6.56 5.10
CA THR A 91 -7.67 7.97 5.42
C THR A 91 -6.23 8.10 5.93
N MET A 92 -5.79 7.24 6.85
CA MET A 92 -4.40 7.26 7.31
C MET A 92 -3.41 6.94 6.20
N ALA A 93 -3.75 6.00 5.31
CA ALA A 93 -2.92 5.69 4.14
C ALA A 93 -2.76 6.91 3.22
N LEU A 94 -3.81 7.72 3.01
CA LEU A 94 -3.72 8.97 2.23
C LEU A 94 -2.74 9.96 2.85
N PHE A 95 -2.78 10.14 4.17
CA PHE A 95 -1.83 11.00 4.88
C PHE A 95 -0.39 10.50 4.73
N VAL A 96 -0.15 9.22 5.02
CA VAL A 96 1.20 8.63 4.97
C VAL A 96 1.77 8.67 3.55
N THR A 97 1.01 8.18 2.57
CA THR A 97 1.48 8.13 1.17
C THR A 97 1.61 9.54 0.60
N GLY A 98 0.68 10.45 0.89
CA GLY A 98 0.73 11.84 0.43
C GLY A 98 1.96 12.59 0.93
N ILE A 99 2.24 12.53 2.24
CA ILE A 99 3.44 13.14 2.83
C ILE A 99 4.71 12.53 2.26
N SER A 100 4.73 11.22 2.01
CA SER A 100 5.90 10.50 1.47
C SER A 100 6.24 10.85 0.01
N THR A 101 5.38 11.59 -0.69
CA THR A 101 5.65 12.01 -2.09
C THR A 101 6.51 13.28 -2.20
N LEU A 102 6.65 14.06 -1.12
CA LEU A 102 7.39 15.33 -1.05
C LEU A 102 8.69 15.19 -0.27
#